data_AF-A0A7C3L5E7-F1
#
_entry.id   AF-A0A7C3L5E7-F1
#
_cell.length_a   1.000
_cell.length_b   1.000
_cell.length_c   1.000
_cell.angle_alpha   90.00
_cell.angle_beta   90.00
_cell.angle_gamma   90.00
#
_symmetry.space_group_name_H-M   'P 1'
#
loop_
_entity.id
_entity.type
_entity.pdbx_description
1 polymer ?
#
loop_
_entity_poly.entity_id
_entity_poly.type
_entity_poly.pdbx_seq_one_letter_code
_entity_poly.pdbx_strand_id
1 'polypeptide(L)'
;MKGWFIFLIFLFLGCSTKEASHLPSPLELPGAIIGTTIENAFYGHKRSKVKAYIISHYDTIKHDIRLGKGTHLESLLHQADIKTSEKSTVKKELQKEYPVMFQNTQLSTEAVMQAFGTLYLPKKKTKTMHGFTYTQAYNIVQSELRKHFEVFRVSLKYQTTTGLLPLIKKLHINEPKKQQQFYESLWKRYDALIIEPVVVGVMVRAD
;
A
#
# COMPACT_ATOMS: atom_id res chain seq x y z
N MET A 1 -35.33 38.55 16.21
CA MET A 1 -34.72 37.32 16.79
C MET A 1 -33.66 36.85 15.79
N LYS A 2 -32.38 37.24 15.96
CA LYS A 2 -31.25 36.37 16.38
C LYS A 2 -31.26 35.06 15.55
N GLY A 3 -30.48 34.93 14.46
CA GLY A 3 -29.03 34.63 14.43
C GLY A 3 -28.83 33.11 14.59
N TRP A 4 -27.89 32.36 13.98
CA TRP A 4 -26.70 32.59 13.17
C TRP A 4 -26.13 31.18 12.85
N PHE A 5 -25.27 31.06 11.82
CA PHE A 5 -24.13 30.13 11.67
C PHE A 5 -24.28 28.65 11.22
N ILE A 6 -23.79 28.44 10.01
CA ILE A 6 -22.96 27.32 9.53
C ILE A 6 -21.77 27.07 10.49
N PHE A 7 -21.38 25.82 10.79
CA PHE A 7 -19.97 25.39 10.73
C PHE A 7 -19.79 23.88 10.95
N LEU A 8 -18.97 23.28 10.08
CA LEU A 8 -18.28 22.02 10.27
C LEU A 8 -17.59 21.97 11.64
N ILE A 9 -17.82 20.92 12.43
CA ILE A 9 -16.98 20.56 13.56
C ILE A 9 -16.62 19.08 13.44
N PHE A 10 -15.46 18.81 12.87
CA PHE A 10 -14.68 17.61 13.12
C PHE A 10 -13.21 17.98 13.01
N LEU A 11 -12.68 18.61 14.06
CA LEU A 11 -11.25 18.79 14.25
C LEU A 11 -10.89 18.73 15.74
N PHE A 12 -9.91 17.87 16.01
CA PHE A 12 -9.00 17.82 17.17
C PHE A 12 -9.50 17.33 18.54
N LEU A 13 -9.29 16.03 18.77
CA LEU A 13 -8.69 15.54 20.02
C LEU A 13 -7.50 14.62 19.67
N GLY A 14 -6.32 15.21 19.50
CA GLY A 14 -5.07 14.62 20.04
C GLY A 14 -5.04 14.98 21.54
N CYS A 15 -4.37 14.31 22.46
CA CYS A 15 -3.16 13.51 22.38
C CYS A 15 -3.10 12.65 23.66
N SER A 16 -2.64 11.40 23.59
CA SER A 16 -2.00 10.77 24.75
C SER A 16 -0.89 9.84 24.26
N THR A 17 0.28 10.12 24.80
CA THR A 17 1.58 9.60 24.44
C THR A 17 1.80 8.23 25.07
N LYS A 18 2.25 7.26 24.25
CA LYS A 18 3.28 6.26 24.59
C LYS A 18 3.55 5.36 23.36
N GLU A 19 4.76 5.53 22.83
CA GLU A 19 5.50 4.61 21.95
C GLU A 19 4.77 4.09 20.69
N ALA A 20 4.83 4.88 19.62
CA ALA A 20 4.45 4.46 18.27
C ALA A 20 5.66 4.56 17.33
N SER A 21 5.99 3.43 16.71
CA SER A 21 6.99 3.27 15.65
C SER A 21 6.75 4.28 14.52
N HIS A 22 7.73 5.13 14.26
CA HIS A 22 7.63 6.31 13.41
C HIS A 22 7.69 6.01 11.90
N LEU A 23 6.72 5.27 11.37
CA LEU A 23 6.42 5.32 9.94
C LEU A 23 5.12 6.12 9.75
N PRO A 24 5.18 7.33 9.19
CA PRO A 24 3.99 8.13 8.94
C PRO A 24 3.05 7.41 7.96
N SER A 25 1.76 7.47 8.25
CA SER A 25 0.70 7.00 7.37
C SER A 25 0.78 7.74 6.02
N PRO A 26 0.82 7.05 4.86
CA PRO A 26 0.85 7.69 3.54
C PRO A 26 -0.33 8.61 3.24
N LEU A 27 -1.37 8.61 4.08
CA LEU A 27 -2.53 9.48 3.97
C LEU A 27 -2.37 10.85 4.64
N GLU A 28 -1.29 11.11 5.40
CA GLU A 28 -1.14 12.31 6.24
C GLU A 28 -0.12 13.34 5.76
N LEU A 29 0.45 13.18 4.56
CA LEU A 29 1.40 14.17 4.01
C LEU A 29 0.74 15.08 2.95
N PRO A 30 0.00 16.10 3.38
CA PRO A 30 0.02 17.37 2.66
C PRO A 30 0.34 18.53 3.62
N GLY A 31 1.54 19.13 3.45
CA GLY A 31 1.72 20.56 3.69
C GLY A 31 2.41 21.00 5.00
N ALA A 32 3.62 20.54 5.28
CA ALA A 32 4.51 21.30 6.17
C ALA A 32 5.98 21.04 5.84
N ILE A 33 6.56 21.87 4.97
CA ILE A 33 7.90 22.49 5.08
C ILE A 33 7.99 23.50 3.92
N ILE A 34 8.13 24.78 4.26
CA ILE A 34 8.46 25.86 3.32
C ILE A 34 9.96 25.71 3.02
N GLY A 35 10.26 24.72 2.18
CA GLY A 35 11.53 24.44 1.51
C GLY A 35 11.21 24.36 0.01
N THR A 36 12.08 24.93 -0.80
CA THR A 36 11.77 25.56 -2.10
C THR A 36 10.99 24.69 -3.10
N THR A 37 10.20 25.30 -3.98
CA THR A 37 9.53 24.67 -5.14
C THR A 37 10.48 23.78 -5.97
N ILE A 38 11.79 24.06 -5.91
CA ILE A 38 12.88 23.34 -6.59
C ILE A 38 13.18 22.00 -5.90
N GLU A 39 13.27 21.96 -4.57
CA GLU A 39 13.47 20.72 -3.80
C GLU A 39 12.31 19.74 -4.02
N ASN A 40 11.08 20.25 -4.02
CA ASN A 40 9.89 19.47 -4.34
C ASN A 40 9.89 18.95 -5.78
N ALA A 41 10.36 19.74 -6.75
CA ALA A 41 10.50 19.31 -8.13
C ALA A 41 11.60 18.24 -8.30
N PHE A 42 12.73 18.39 -7.61
CA PHE A 42 13.83 17.43 -7.66
C PHE A 42 13.42 16.08 -7.03
N TYR A 43 12.80 16.12 -5.85
CA TYR A 43 12.26 14.92 -5.21
C TYR A 43 11.23 14.23 -6.11
N GLY A 44 10.29 15.00 -6.67
CA GLY A 44 9.27 14.48 -7.59
C GLY A 44 9.86 13.81 -8.84
N HIS A 45 10.90 14.39 -9.42
CA HIS A 45 11.62 13.82 -10.57
C HIS A 45 12.34 12.52 -10.21
N LYS A 46 13.09 12.52 -9.10
CA LYS A 46 13.79 11.34 -8.59
C LYS A 46 12.80 10.18 -8.32
N ARG A 47 11.71 10.47 -7.59
CA ARG A 47 10.65 9.50 -7.31
C ARG A 47 10.02 8.93 -8.59
N SER A 48 9.81 9.78 -9.59
CA SER A 48 9.24 9.36 -10.88
C SER A 48 10.17 8.40 -11.64
N LYS A 49 11.48 8.66 -11.66
CA LYS A 49 12.49 7.75 -12.22
C LYS A 49 12.52 6.41 -11.50
N VAL A 50 12.60 6.45 -10.17
CA VAL A 50 12.58 5.26 -9.31
C VAL A 50 11.33 4.42 -9.57
N LYS A 51 10.15 5.06 -9.59
CA LYS A 51 8.88 4.39 -9.87
C LYS A 51 8.83 3.76 -11.26
N ALA A 52 9.20 4.50 -12.30
CA ALA A 52 9.23 3.98 -13.66
C ALA A 52 10.16 2.76 -13.80
N TYR A 53 11.32 2.81 -13.14
CA TYR A 53 12.27 1.71 -13.10
C TYR A 53 11.73 0.48 -12.37
N ILE A 54 11.10 0.68 -11.20
CA ILE A 54 10.45 -0.39 -10.42
C ILE A 54 9.34 -1.06 -11.23
N ILE A 55 8.47 -0.29 -11.91
CA ILE A 55 7.39 -0.85 -12.74
C ILE A 55 7.97 -1.77 -13.83
N SER A 56 9.06 -1.33 -14.47
CA SER A 56 9.68 -2.05 -15.58
C SER A 56 10.41 -3.32 -15.16
N HIS A 57 10.95 -3.35 -13.93
CA HIS A 57 11.85 -4.40 -13.47
C HIS A 57 11.45 -5.03 -12.13
N TYR A 58 10.15 -4.95 -11.77
CA TYR A 58 9.66 -5.30 -10.43
C TYR A 58 10.16 -6.66 -9.92
N ASP A 59 9.97 -7.72 -10.71
CA ASP A 59 10.31 -9.09 -10.28
C ASP A 59 11.83 -9.29 -10.15
N THR A 60 12.62 -8.63 -11.00
CA THR A 60 14.10 -8.66 -10.92
C THR A 60 14.62 -7.84 -9.74
N ILE A 61 14.08 -6.63 -9.51
CA ILE A 61 14.43 -5.81 -8.34
C ILE A 61 14.06 -6.53 -7.05
N LYS A 62 12.88 -7.15 -6.99
CA LYS A 62 12.46 -8.00 -5.87
C LYS A 62 13.50 -9.09 -5.60
N HIS A 63 13.94 -9.78 -6.64
CA HIS A 63 14.97 -10.81 -6.52
C HIS A 63 16.31 -10.24 -6.02
N ASP A 64 16.80 -9.17 -6.65
CA ASP A 64 18.08 -8.54 -6.32
C ASP A 64 18.11 -7.98 -4.90
N ILE A 65 17.04 -7.30 -4.47
CA ILE A 65 16.91 -6.81 -3.08
C ILE A 65 16.95 -7.98 -2.11
N ARG A 66 16.24 -9.07 -2.37
CA ARG A 66 16.29 -10.25 -1.49
C ARG A 66 17.71 -10.80 -1.35
N LEU A 67 18.49 -10.83 -2.44
CA LEU A 67 19.89 -11.26 -2.42
C LEU A 67 20.87 -10.20 -1.91
N GLY A 68 20.45 -8.94 -1.84
CA GLY A 68 21.32 -7.80 -1.49
C GLY A 68 22.32 -7.43 -2.59
N LYS A 69 22.14 -7.97 -3.79
CA LYS A 69 23.05 -7.80 -4.93
C LYS A 69 22.30 -8.00 -6.24
N GLY A 70 22.84 -7.43 -7.31
CA GLY A 70 22.33 -7.58 -8.68
C GLY A 70 22.34 -6.26 -9.44
N THR A 71 22.35 -6.34 -10.76
CA THR A 71 22.49 -5.18 -11.64
C THR A 71 21.28 -4.24 -11.58
N HIS A 72 20.09 -4.77 -11.33
CA HIS A 72 18.89 -3.94 -11.21
C HIS A 72 18.81 -3.25 -9.86
N LEU A 73 19.31 -3.87 -8.78
CA LEU A 73 19.48 -3.17 -7.50
C LEU A 73 20.50 -2.03 -7.63
N GLU A 74 21.65 -2.24 -8.27
CA GLU A 74 22.61 -1.15 -8.50
C GLU A 74 22.00 0.01 -9.30
N SER A 75 21.28 -0.33 -10.37
CA SER A 75 20.61 0.65 -11.21
C SER A 75 19.51 1.39 -10.45
N LEU A 76 18.75 0.70 -9.61
CA LEU A 76 17.73 1.31 -8.75
C LEU A 76 18.35 2.31 -7.77
N LEU A 77 19.44 1.95 -7.10
CA LEU A 77 20.18 2.85 -6.21
C LEU A 77 20.74 4.07 -6.97
N HIS A 78 21.14 3.88 -8.22
CA HIS A 78 21.55 4.97 -9.10
C HIS A 78 20.38 5.90 -9.48
N GLN A 79 19.20 5.35 -9.82
CA GLN A 79 18.01 6.16 -10.09
C GLN A 79 17.55 6.96 -8.87
N ALA A 80 17.75 6.39 -7.67
CA ALA A 80 17.49 7.04 -6.39
C ALA A 80 18.61 8.00 -5.95
N ASP A 81 19.68 8.14 -6.73
CA ASP A 81 20.82 9.02 -6.42
C ASP A 81 21.48 8.72 -5.07
N ILE A 82 21.59 7.43 -4.72
CA ILE A 82 22.26 6.98 -3.50
C ILE A 82 23.78 7.08 -3.67
N LYS A 83 24.46 7.78 -2.74
CA LYS A 83 25.91 7.95 -2.80
C LYS A 83 26.62 6.61 -2.67
N THR A 84 27.72 6.44 -3.38
CA THR A 84 28.52 5.20 -3.37
C THR A 84 28.93 4.76 -1.96
N SER A 85 29.25 5.71 -1.07
CA SER A 85 29.59 5.46 0.34
C SER A 85 28.42 4.87 1.16
N GLU A 86 27.18 5.16 0.78
CA GLU A 86 25.96 4.78 1.51
C GLU A 86 25.34 3.48 0.98
N LYS A 87 25.65 3.09 -0.26
CA LYS A 87 25.04 1.94 -0.95
C LYS A 87 25.06 0.64 -0.13
N SER A 88 26.16 0.35 0.57
CA SER A 88 26.28 -0.87 1.38
C SER A 88 25.26 -0.90 2.52
N THR A 89 25.09 0.22 3.21
CA THR A 89 24.10 0.38 4.29
C THR A 89 22.69 0.29 3.73
N VAL A 90 22.39 1.04 2.66
CA VAL A 90 21.06 1.07 2.04
C VAL A 90 20.63 -0.31 1.55
N LYS A 91 21.52 -1.10 0.94
CA LYS A 91 21.20 -2.48 0.53
C LYS A 91 20.77 -3.37 1.68
N LYS A 92 21.48 -3.28 2.83
CA LYS A 92 21.15 -4.07 4.03
C LYS A 92 19.79 -3.67 4.59
N GLU A 93 19.48 -2.38 4.58
CA GLU A 93 18.17 -1.90 5.02
C GLU A 93 17.04 -2.32 4.09
N LEU A 94 17.24 -2.22 2.77
CA LEU A 94 16.26 -2.71 1.79
C LEU A 94 16.02 -4.22 1.93
N GLN A 95 17.07 -5.00 2.23
CA GLN A 95 16.93 -6.42 2.57
C GLN A 95 16.09 -6.64 3.82
N LYS A 96 16.38 -5.89 4.90
CA LYS A 96 15.64 -5.96 6.16
C LYS A 96 14.15 -5.64 5.97
N GLU A 97 13.86 -4.67 5.11
CA GLU A 97 12.50 -4.17 4.83
C GLU A 97 11.80 -4.89 3.67
N TYR A 98 12.44 -5.92 3.11
CA TYR A 98 11.89 -6.70 2.02
C TYR A 98 10.44 -7.16 2.26
N PRO A 99 10.05 -7.70 3.44
CA PRO A 99 8.67 -8.12 3.68
C PRO A 99 7.67 -6.95 3.61
N VAL A 100 8.07 -5.77 4.10
CA VAL A 100 7.21 -4.57 4.12
C VAL A 100 7.03 -4.00 2.72
N MET A 101 8.06 -4.05 1.87
CA MET A 101 7.99 -3.53 0.50
C MET A 101 7.30 -4.50 -0.48
N PHE A 102 7.63 -5.80 -0.41
CA PHE A 102 7.24 -6.76 -1.44
C PHE A 102 6.15 -7.75 -0.99
N GLN A 103 5.80 -7.77 0.30
CA GLN A 103 4.84 -8.72 0.88
C GLN A 103 3.93 -8.04 1.91
N ASN A 104 3.50 -6.80 1.63
CA ASN A 104 2.66 -6.01 2.54
C ASN A 104 1.22 -6.55 2.60
N THR A 105 1.03 -7.66 3.30
CA THR A 105 -0.28 -8.29 3.49
C THR A 105 -1.20 -7.40 4.30
N GLN A 106 -0.66 -6.54 5.17
CA GLN A 106 -1.45 -5.62 5.98
C GLN A 106 -2.17 -4.59 5.11
N LEU A 107 -1.42 -3.85 4.30
CA LEU A 107 -1.97 -2.87 3.36
C LEU A 107 -2.97 -3.51 2.38
N SER A 108 -2.64 -4.71 1.88
CA SER A 108 -3.51 -5.45 0.97
C SER A 108 -4.79 -5.93 1.65
N THR A 109 -4.72 -6.32 2.93
CA THR A 109 -5.90 -6.71 3.73
C THR A 109 -6.85 -5.54 3.89
N GLU A 110 -6.33 -4.36 4.24
CA GLU A 110 -7.15 -3.15 4.38
C GLU A 110 -7.84 -2.78 3.07
N ALA A 111 -7.13 -2.85 1.93
CA ALA A 111 -7.73 -2.55 0.64
C ALA A 111 -8.82 -3.55 0.23
N VAL A 112 -8.62 -4.83 0.54
CA VAL A 112 -9.65 -5.86 0.34
C VAL A 112 -10.85 -5.61 1.26
N MET A 113 -10.64 -5.25 2.52
CA MET A 113 -11.71 -4.93 3.46
C MET A 113 -12.50 -3.69 3.03
N GLN A 114 -11.82 -2.66 2.52
CA GLN A 114 -12.47 -1.50 1.92
C GLN A 114 -13.31 -1.90 0.72
N ALA A 115 -12.76 -2.67 -0.22
CA ALA A 115 -13.50 -3.16 -1.38
C ALA A 115 -14.74 -3.96 -0.95
N PHE A 116 -14.59 -4.86 0.02
CA PHE A 116 -15.71 -5.64 0.56
C PHE A 116 -16.78 -4.76 1.23
N GLY A 117 -16.36 -3.79 2.05
CA GLY A 117 -17.26 -2.86 2.73
C GLY A 117 -18.05 -1.96 1.78
N THR A 118 -17.51 -1.64 0.59
CA THR A 118 -18.26 -0.90 -0.44
C THR A 118 -19.41 -1.70 -1.05
N LEU A 119 -19.31 -3.03 -1.07
CA LEU A 119 -20.36 -3.92 -1.61
C LEU A 119 -21.44 -4.20 -0.57
N TYR A 120 -21.05 -4.27 0.70
CA TYR A 120 -21.91 -4.70 1.80
C TYR A 120 -21.76 -3.76 3.00
N LEU A 121 -22.60 -2.72 3.02
CA LEU A 121 -22.63 -1.79 4.13
C LEU A 121 -22.96 -2.48 5.46
N PRO A 122 -22.31 -2.10 6.56
CA PRO A 122 -22.56 -2.69 7.87
C PRO A 122 -24.00 -2.42 8.32
N LYS A 123 -24.70 -3.48 8.72
CA LYS A 123 -26.03 -3.34 9.33
C LYS A 123 -25.87 -2.76 10.74
N LYS A 124 -26.51 -1.60 11.01
CA LYS A 124 -26.39 -0.89 12.31
C LYS A 124 -26.65 -1.78 13.53
N LYS A 125 -27.67 -2.64 13.45
CA LYS A 125 -28.10 -3.50 14.57
C LYS A 125 -27.14 -4.65 14.87
N THR A 126 -26.60 -5.30 13.84
CA THR A 126 -25.76 -6.49 13.99
C THR A 126 -24.27 -6.20 13.90
N LYS A 127 -23.88 -4.99 13.48
CA LYS A 127 -22.49 -4.60 13.19
C LYS A 127 -21.80 -5.58 12.23
N THR A 128 -22.57 -6.21 11.35
CA THR A 128 -22.07 -7.19 10.38
C THR A 128 -22.20 -6.69 8.95
N MET A 129 -21.25 -7.09 8.11
CA MET A 129 -21.19 -6.88 6.68
C MET A 129 -21.34 -8.25 6.02
N HIS A 130 -22.48 -8.47 5.35
CA HIS A 130 -22.77 -9.75 4.67
C HIS A 130 -22.62 -10.99 5.56
N GLY A 131 -23.06 -10.90 6.83
CA GLY A 131 -22.99 -12.00 7.78
C GLY A 131 -21.67 -12.12 8.55
N PHE A 132 -20.67 -11.31 8.24
CA PHE A 132 -19.39 -11.28 8.94
C PHE A 132 -19.26 -10.06 9.84
N THR A 133 -18.66 -10.20 11.03
CA THR A 133 -18.09 -9.04 11.71
C THR A 133 -16.86 -8.53 10.94
N TYR A 134 -16.45 -7.28 11.17
CA TYR A 134 -15.22 -6.76 10.58
C TYR A 134 -14.02 -7.67 10.88
N THR A 135 -13.84 -8.07 12.15
CA THR A 135 -12.75 -8.94 12.59
C THR A 135 -12.75 -10.31 11.90
N GLN A 136 -13.93 -10.91 11.71
CA GLN A 136 -14.03 -12.21 11.02
C GLN A 136 -13.59 -12.10 9.55
N ALA A 137 -14.16 -11.14 8.82
CA ALA A 137 -13.78 -10.90 7.43
C ALA A 137 -12.29 -10.53 7.31
N TYR A 138 -11.80 -9.66 8.19
CA TYR A 138 -10.40 -9.26 8.24
C TYR A 138 -9.47 -10.47 8.42
N ASN A 139 -9.76 -11.36 9.38
CA ASN A 139 -8.94 -12.54 9.64
C ASN A 139 -8.96 -13.52 8.46
N ILE A 140 -10.10 -13.68 7.79
CA ILE A 140 -10.21 -14.49 6.56
C ILE A 140 -9.29 -13.91 5.48
N VAL A 141 -9.41 -12.61 5.22
CA VAL A 141 -8.63 -11.91 4.18
C VAL A 141 -7.14 -11.98 4.48
N GLN A 142 -6.74 -11.65 5.71
CA GLN A 142 -5.34 -11.65 6.11
C GLN A 142 -4.73 -13.06 6.01
N SER A 143 -5.47 -14.08 6.43
CA SER A 143 -5.03 -15.48 6.33
C SER A 143 -4.80 -15.90 4.87
N GLU A 144 -5.71 -15.55 3.96
CA GLU A 144 -5.54 -15.89 2.54
C GLU A 144 -4.42 -15.10 1.87
N LEU A 145 -4.31 -13.81 2.16
CA LEU A 145 -3.22 -13.00 1.60
C LEU A 145 -1.86 -13.49 2.10
N ARG A 146 -1.72 -13.91 3.35
CA ARG A 146 -0.47 -14.50 3.86
C ARG A 146 -0.06 -15.77 3.11
N LYS A 147 -1.02 -16.60 2.71
CA LYS A 147 -0.75 -17.86 2.00
C LYS A 147 -0.50 -17.67 0.51
N HIS A 148 -1.21 -16.73 -0.11
CA HIS A 148 -1.30 -16.63 -1.56
C HIS A 148 -0.95 -15.23 -2.10
N PHE A 149 -0.12 -14.47 -1.38
CA PHE A 149 0.23 -13.10 -1.72
C PHE A 149 0.75 -12.94 -3.16
N GLU A 150 1.62 -13.84 -3.62
CA GLU A 150 2.16 -13.72 -4.99
C GLU A 150 1.09 -13.92 -6.06
N VAL A 151 0.18 -14.86 -5.87
CA VAL A 151 -0.92 -15.11 -6.81
C VAL A 151 -1.88 -13.92 -6.82
N PHE A 152 -2.15 -13.34 -5.64
CA PHE A 152 -2.90 -12.10 -5.49
C PHE A 152 -2.24 -10.95 -6.25
N ARG A 153 -0.95 -10.69 -6.01
CA ARG A 153 -0.16 -9.64 -6.68
C ARG A 153 -0.19 -9.77 -8.20
N VAL A 154 0.09 -10.96 -8.71
CA VAL A 154 0.08 -11.25 -10.16
C VAL A 154 -1.31 -11.00 -10.74
N SER A 155 -2.36 -11.36 -10.00
CA SER A 155 -3.74 -11.12 -10.41
C SER A 155 -4.09 -9.63 -10.48
N LEU A 156 -3.55 -8.81 -9.58
CA LEU A 156 -3.70 -7.37 -9.67
C LEU A 156 -2.97 -6.79 -10.88
N LYS A 157 -1.73 -7.23 -11.12
CA LYS A 157 -0.89 -6.74 -12.25
C LYS A 157 -1.54 -7.00 -13.60
N TYR A 158 -2.03 -8.22 -13.81
CA TYR A 158 -2.57 -8.65 -15.10
C TYR A 158 -4.10 -8.58 -15.17
N GLN A 159 -4.74 -8.01 -14.15
CA GLN A 159 -6.19 -7.88 -14.06
C GLN A 159 -6.92 -9.22 -14.26
N THR A 160 -6.39 -10.28 -13.65
CA THR A 160 -6.99 -11.62 -13.67
C THR A 160 -7.73 -11.90 -12.36
N THR A 161 -8.62 -12.89 -12.36
CA THR A 161 -9.41 -13.25 -11.17
C THR A 161 -8.78 -14.35 -10.32
N THR A 162 -7.82 -15.11 -10.85
CA THR A 162 -7.27 -16.33 -10.24
C THR A 162 -6.89 -16.17 -8.76
N GLY A 163 -6.14 -15.13 -8.42
CA GLY A 163 -5.71 -14.83 -7.05
C GLY A 163 -6.76 -14.18 -6.16
N LEU A 164 -7.92 -13.82 -6.72
CA LEU A 164 -9.04 -13.21 -6.01
C LEU A 164 -10.16 -14.23 -5.74
N LEU A 165 -10.25 -15.32 -6.51
CA LEU A 165 -11.26 -16.37 -6.34
C LEU A 165 -11.35 -16.95 -4.92
N PRO A 166 -10.24 -17.23 -4.20
CA PRO A 166 -10.34 -17.72 -2.81
C PRO A 166 -11.05 -16.73 -1.88
N LEU A 167 -10.79 -15.42 -2.05
CA LEU A 167 -11.41 -14.36 -1.26
C LEU A 167 -12.90 -14.24 -1.58
N ILE A 168 -13.26 -14.25 -2.87
CA ILE A 168 -14.67 -14.25 -3.32
C ILE A 168 -15.46 -15.38 -2.67
N LYS A 169 -14.90 -16.60 -2.71
CA LYS A 169 -15.54 -17.79 -2.15
C LYS A 169 -15.71 -17.68 -0.63
N LYS A 170 -14.66 -17.26 0.09
CA LYS A 170 -14.67 -17.21 1.57
C LYS A 170 -15.48 -16.03 2.13
N LEU A 171 -15.60 -14.94 1.36
CA LEU A 171 -16.42 -13.79 1.71
C LEU A 171 -17.85 -13.89 1.15
N HIS A 172 -18.22 -15.02 0.52
CA HIS A 172 -19.55 -15.29 -0.04
C HIS A 172 -20.04 -14.22 -1.04
N ILE A 173 -19.14 -13.67 -1.85
CA ILE A 173 -19.48 -12.66 -2.88
C ILE A 173 -20.01 -13.40 -4.11
N ASN A 174 -21.27 -13.84 -4.07
CA ASN A 174 -21.82 -14.76 -5.08
C ASN A 174 -22.44 -14.05 -6.29
N GLU A 175 -22.82 -12.78 -6.15
CA GLU A 175 -23.45 -12.03 -7.23
C GLU A 175 -22.40 -11.60 -8.28
N PRO A 176 -22.55 -11.98 -9.58
CA PRO A 176 -21.55 -11.68 -10.60
C PRO A 176 -21.22 -10.19 -10.72
N LYS A 177 -22.23 -9.32 -10.59
CA LYS A 177 -22.04 -7.86 -10.61
C LYS A 177 -21.17 -7.38 -9.45
N LYS A 178 -21.35 -7.93 -8.24
CA LYS A 178 -20.54 -7.57 -7.06
C LYS A 178 -19.14 -8.14 -7.14
N GLN A 179 -18.98 -9.34 -7.71
CA GLN A 179 -17.64 -9.89 -8.01
C GLN A 179 -16.88 -8.96 -8.94
N GLN A 180 -17.51 -8.52 -10.04
CA GLN A 180 -16.88 -7.59 -10.98
C GLN A 180 -16.49 -6.26 -10.29
N GLN A 181 -17.39 -5.67 -9.50
CA GLN A 181 -17.10 -4.46 -8.72
C GLN A 181 -15.94 -4.66 -7.73
N PHE A 182 -15.87 -5.82 -7.07
CA PHE A 182 -14.79 -6.18 -6.17
C PHE A 182 -13.44 -6.24 -6.90
N TYR A 183 -13.40 -6.95 -8.03
CA TYR A 183 -12.19 -7.08 -8.84
C TYR A 183 -11.69 -5.73 -9.33
N GLU A 184 -12.58 -4.93 -9.93
CA GLU A 184 -12.23 -3.61 -10.45
C GLU A 184 -11.70 -2.66 -9.37
N SER A 185 -12.29 -2.71 -8.17
CA SER A 185 -11.85 -1.92 -7.02
C SER A 185 -10.40 -2.24 -6.64
N LEU A 186 -10.00 -3.51 -6.72
CA LEU A 186 -8.65 -3.96 -6.38
C LEU A 186 -7.65 -3.75 -7.51
N TRP A 187 -8.03 -4.02 -8.76
CA TRP A 187 -7.15 -3.81 -9.92
C TRP A 187 -6.71 -2.35 -10.05
N LYS A 188 -7.62 -1.40 -9.82
CA LYS A 188 -7.32 0.05 -9.81
C LYS A 188 -6.31 0.45 -8.73
N ARG A 189 -6.06 -0.41 -7.74
CA ARG A 189 -5.15 -0.17 -6.62
C ARG A 189 -3.80 -0.89 -6.77
N TYR A 190 -3.54 -1.57 -7.89
CA TYR A 190 -2.28 -2.29 -8.11
C TYR A 190 -1.05 -1.45 -7.76
N ASP A 191 -0.99 -0.24 -8.28
CA ASP A 191 0.13 0.68 -8.05
C ASP A 191 0.30 1.00 -6.56
N ALA A 192 -0.78 1.43 -5.88
CA ALA A 192 -0.79 1.76 -4.46
C ALA A 192 -0.45 0.58 -3.54
N LEU A 193 -0.81 -0.64 -3.92
CA LEU A 193 -0.62 -1.83 -3.08
C LEU A 193 0.71 -2.54 -3.32
N ILE A 194 1.23 -2.48 -4.55
CA ILE A 194 2.35 -3.32 -4.98
C ILE A 194 3.59 -2.49 -5.33
N ILE A 195 3.42 -1.37 -6.02
CA ILE A 195 4.54 -0.55 -6.52
C ILE A 195 4.95 0.48 -5.47
N GLU A 196 3.98 1.22 -4.93
CA GLU A 196 4.23 2.33 -4.02
C GLU A 196 4.99 1.96 -2.74
N PRO A 197 4.72 0.82 -2.06
CA PRO A 197 5.52 0.42 -0.91
C PRO A 197 7.01 0.25 -1.23
N VAL A 198 7.35 -0.21 -2.44
CA VAL A 198 8.74 -0.34 -2.90
C VAL A 198 9.33 1.03 -3.19
N VAL A 199 8.58 1.91 -3.87
CA VAL A 199 9.01 3.29 -4.16
C VAL A 199 9.33 4.03 -2.86
N VAL A 200 8.41 4.01 -1.89
CA VAL A 200 8.59 4.66 -0.58
C VAL A 200 9.79 4.06 0.15
N GLY A 201 9.90 2.72 0.18
CA GLY A 201 11.02 2.05 0.82
C GLY A 201 12.38 2.46 0.25
N VAL A 202 12.47 2.69 -1.06
CA VAL A 202 13.71 3.19 -1.69
C VAL A 202 13.91 4.69 -1.40
N MET A 203 12.86 5.50 -1.56
CA MET A 203 12.97 6.96 -1.48
C MET A 203 13.29 7.48 -0.07
N VAL A 204 12.82 6.82 0.99
CA VAL A 204 13.15 7.19 2.39
C VAL A 204 14.65 7.09 2.68
N ARG A 205 15.41 6.39 1.84
CA ARG A 205 16.87 6.21 1.97
C ARG A 205 17.66 7.08 1.00
N ALA A 206 16.97 7.86 0.17
CA ALA A 206 17.52 8.71 -0.87
C ALA A 206 17.66 10.18 -0.47
N ASP A 207 17.29 10.49 0.77
CA ASP A 207 17.36 11.80 1.43
C ASP A 207 18.47 11.77 2.50
#